data_AF-L7VYF4-F1
#
_entry.id   AF-L7VYF4-F1
#
_cell.length_a   1.000
_cell.length_b   1.000
_cell.length_c   1.000
_cell.angle_alpha   90.00
_cell.angle_beta   90.00
_cell.angle_gamma   90.00
#
_symmetry.space_group_name_H-M   'P 1'
#
loop_
_entity.id
_entity.type
_entity.pdbx_description
1 polymer ?
#
loop_
_entity_poly.entity_id
_entity_poly.type
_entity_poly.pdbx_seq_one_letter_code
_entity_poly.pdbx_strand_id
1 'polypeptide(L)'
;MKTILSNPKSAALFSLLLTLPLILLNTIAINRIEPFFTIFQINTGGSFGDHPIGHSAALVALLLLPCGALISMRPLLQTGGGGKRVFYLINIFLSVLLVAAFVLIAGALLEEIYRCNVLQIPNCD
;
A
#
# COMPACT_ATOMS: atom_id res chain seq x y z
N MET A 1 -9.55 -19.38 21.69
CA MET A 1 -9.74 -18.00 21.23
C MET A 1 -10.08 -18.00 19.74
N LYS A 2 -11.29 -17.61 19.33
CA LYS A 2 -11.59 -17.38 17.92
C LYS A 2 -10.75 -16.18 17.46
N THR A 3 -9.74 -16.43 16.65
CA THR A 3 -8.86 -15.39 16.11
C THR A 3 -9.72 -14.46 15.25
N ILE A 4 -9.68 -13.15 15.49
CA ILE A 4 -10.47 -12.13 14.77
C ILE A 4 -10.33 -12.28 13.23
N LEU A 5 -9.20 -12.81 12.77
CA LEU A 5 -8.87 -13.14 11.39
C LEU A 5 -9.64 -14.33 10.78
N SER A 6 -10.44 -15.08 11.54
CA SER A 6 -11.27 -16.17 11.01
C SER A 6 -12.61 -15.70 10.45
N ASN A 7 -12.98 -14.43 10.67
CA ASN A 7 -14.23 -13.86 10.20
C ASN A 7 -13.98 -13.09 8.89
N PRO A 8 -14.56 -13.51 7.74
CA PRO A 8 -14.25 -12.93 6.43
C PRO A 8 -14.52 -11.42 6.36
N LYS A 9 -15.59 -10.95 7.02
CA LYS A 9 -15.93 -9.52 7.12
C LYS A 9 -14.85 -8.72 7.87
N SER A 10 -14.28 -9.29 8.93
CA SER A 10 -13.23 -8.63 9.70
C SER A 10 -11.92 -8.57 8.93
N ALA A 11 -11.56 -9.62 8.19
CA ALA A 11 -10.38 -9.61 7.32
C ALA A 11 -10.49 -8.55 6.20
N ALA A 12 -11.67 -8.38 5.60
CA ALA A 12 -11.94 -7.33 4.61
C ALA A 12 -11.84 -5.93 5.24
N LEU A 13 -12.41 -5.72 6.43
CA LEU A 13 -12.29 -4.45 7.16
C LEU A 13 -10.84 -4.14 7.53
N PHE A 14 -10.06 -5.12 7.98
CA PHE A 14 -8.65 -4.93 8.33
C PHE A 14 -7.81 -4.59 7.11
N SER A 15 -8.04 -5.24 5.98
CA SER A 15 -7.32 -4.93 4.73
C SER A 15 -7.69 -3.54 4.20
N LEU A 16 -8.93 -3.10 4.35
CA LEU A 16 -9.34 -1.74 4.02
C LEU A 16 -8.79 -0.69 5.02
N LEU A 17 -8.63 -1.07 6.29
CA LEU A 17 -7.96 -0.22 7.28
C LEU A 17 -6.47 -0.06 6.94
N LEU A 18 -5.84 -1.11 6.42
CA LEU A 18 -4.44 -1.11 6.00
C LEU A 18 -4.18 -0.28 4.73
N THR A 19 -5.19 -0.06 3.88
CA THR A 19 -5.06 0.86 2.73
C THR A 19 -5.22 2.33 3.10
N LEU A 20 -5.85 2.62 4.23
CA LEU A 20 -6.18 3.98 4.64
C LEU A 20 -4.95 4.90 4.75
N PRO A 21 -3.81 4.48 5.35
CA PRO A 21 -2.59 5.29 5.37
C PRO A 21 -2.09 5.65 3.97
N LEU A 22 -2.18 4.73 3.01
CA LEU A 22 -1.74 4.95 1.64
C LEU A 22 -2.66 5.95 0.91
N ILE A 23 -3.98 5.84 1.10
CA ILE A 23 -4.94 6.81 0.55
C ILE A 23 -4.69 8.19 1.15
N LEU A 24 -4.47 8.26 2.47
CA LEU A 24 -4.24 9.51 3.18
C LEU A 24 -2.95 10.20 2.71
N LEU A 25 -1.85 9.46 2.61
CA LEU A 25 -0.58 9.98 2.09
C LEU A 25 -0.69 10.44 0.63
N ASN A 26 -1.35 9.67 -0.23
CA ASN A 26 -1.59 10.09 -1.62
C ASN A 26 -2.46 11.36 -1.70
N THR A 27 -3.47 11.47 -0.84
CA THR A 27 -4.36 12.65 -0.82
C THR A 27 -3.61 13.90 -0.36
N ILE A 28 -2.72 13.77 0.64
CA ILE A 28 -1.85 14.85 1.11
C ILE A 28 -0.89 15.28 -0.01
N ALA A 29 -0.26 14.30 -0.69
CA ALA A 29 0.67 14.54 -1.78
C ALA A 29 0.00 15.24 -2.98
N ILE A 30 -1.17 14.76 -3.42
CA ILE A 30 -1.90 15.31 -4.57
C ILE A 30 -2.40 16.73 -4.29
N ASN A 31 -3.00 16.96 -3.12
CA ASN A 31 -3.64 18.24 -2.82
C ASN A 31 -2.68 19.34 -2.36
N ARG A 32 -1.36 19.05 -2.27
CA ARG A 32 -0.33 19.98 -1.79
C ARG A 32 -0.83 20.80 -0.60
N ILE A 33 -1.35 20.10 0.42
CA ILE A 33 -1.91 20.72 1.63
C ILE A 33 -0.75 21.28 2.45
N GLU A 34 -0.19 22.39 1.99
CA GLU A 34 0.84 23.17 2.69
C GLU A 34 0.15 24.09 3.72
N PRO A 35 0.76 24.33 4.90
CA PRO A 35 2.18 24.13 5.23
C PRO A 35 2.48 23.00 6.23
N PHE A 36 1.48 22.33 6.82
CA PHE A 36 1.70 21.40 7.94
C PHE A 36 2.29 20.04 7.56
N PHE A 37 2.27 19.66 6.28
CA PHE A 37 2.65 18.32 5.80
C PHE A 37 3.92 18.28 4.93
N THR A 38 4.76 19.31 4.97
CA THR A 38 6.07 19.33 4.29
C THR A 38 6.98 18.16 4.68
N ILE A 39 6.83 17.62 5.89
CA ILE A 39 7.56 16.42 6.36
C ILE A 39 7.23 15.16 5.53
N PHE A 40 6.04 15.13 4.92
CA PHE A 40 5.56 14.03 4.09
C PHE A 40 5.70 14.30 2.58
N GLN A 41 6.34 15.41 2.18
CA GLN A 41 6.71 15.58 0.78
C GLN A 41 7.69 14.48 0.41
N ILE A 42 7.23 13.57 -0.44
CA ILE A 42 8.07 12.63 -1.14
C ILE A 42 8.50 13.40 -2.37
N ASN A 43 9.62 14.09 -2.27
CA ASN A 43 10.19 14.73 -3.44
C ASN A 43 10.80 13.62 -4.29
N THR A 44 10.17 13.25 -5.39
CA THR A 44 10.52 12.04 -6.16
C THR A 44 11.84 12.17 -6.91
N GLY A 45 12.40 13.38 -6.99
CA GLY A 45 13.75 13.65 -7.47
C GLY A 45 14.83 13.88 -6.40
N GLY A 46 14.44 14.21 -5.15
CA GLY A 46 15.37 14.55 -4.08
C GLY A 46 16.13 13.34 -3.52
N SER A 47 17.26 13.61 -2.85
CA SER A 47 17.99 12.56 -2.14
C SER A 47 17.14 12.06 -0.96
N PHE A 48 17.21 10.77 -0.63
CA PHE A 48 16.55 10.23 0.58
C PHE A 48 16.89 11.03 1.85
N GLY A 49 18.02 11.72 1.86
CA GLY A 49 18.46 12.61 2.94
C GLY A 49 17.61 13.87 3.14
N ASP A 50 16.87 14.33 2.13
CA ASP A 50 16.13 15.60 2.20
C ASP A 50 14.79 15.43 2.95
N HIS A 51 14.09 14.31 2.71
CA HIS A 51 12.81 14.00 3.35
C HIS A 51 12.71 12.52 3.80
N PRO A 52 13.54 12.07 4.75
CA PRO A 52 13.62 10.65 5.14
C PRO A 52 12.30 10.12 5.73
N ILE A 53 11.52 10.99 6.38
CA ILE A 53 10.22 10.64 6.97
C ILE A 53 9.18 10.39 5.87
N GLY A 54 9.12 11.25 4.85
CA GLY A 54 8.22 11.07 3.70
C GLY A 54 8.50 9.77 2.96
N HIS A 55 9.77 9.49 2.63
CA HIS A 55 10.15 8.26 1.94
C HIS A 55 9.90 7.01 2.77
N SER A 56 10.23 7.02 4.06
CA SER A 56 9.96 5.87 4.94
C SER A 56 8.47 5.62 5.13
N ALA A 57 7.65 6.67 5.31
CA ALA A 57 6.20 6.56 5.39
C ALA A 57 5.60 5.99 4.09
N ALA A 58 6.09 6.44 2.93
CA ALA A 58 5.68 5.92 1.62
C ALA A 58 6.02 4.44 1.48
N LEU A 59 7.23 4.03 1.85
CA LEU A 59 7.70 2.65 1.76
C LEU A 59 6.90 1.74 2.69
N VAL A 60 6.65 2.18 3.93
CA VAL A 60 5.77 1.47 4.87
C VAL A 60 4.37 1.34 4.28
N ALA A 61 3.76 2.43 3.80
CA ALA A 61 2.43 2.41 3.22
C ALA A 61 2.34 1.49 1.99
N LEU A 62 3.37 1.47 1.15
CA LEU A 62 3.49 0.57 0.01
C LEU A 62 3.55 -0.89 0.45
N LEU A 63 4.28 -1.22 1.52
CA LEU A 63 4.36 -2.57 2.10
C LEU A 63 3.07 -3.00 2.80
N LEU A 64 2.20 -2.07 3.22
CA LEU A 64 0.89 -2.42 3.79
C LEU A 64 -0.05 -3.02 2.74
N LEU A 65 0.11 -2.70 1.45
CA LEU A 65 -0.70 -3.26 0.35
C LEU A 65 -0.53 -4.78 0.21
N PRO A 66 0.69 -5.35 0.03
CA PRO A 66 0.87 -6.80 -0.03
C PRO A 66 0.49 -7.46 1.31
N CYS A 67 0.74 -6.82 2.45
CA CYS A 67 0.25 -7.31 3.74
C CYS A 67 -1.28 -7.44 3.78
N GLY A 68 -2.00 -6.42 3.33
CA GLY A 68 -3.46 -6.43 3.21
C GLY A 68 -3.97 -7.48 2.23
N ALA A 69 -3.24 -7.70 1.13
CA ALA A 69 -3.54 -8.76 0.17
C ALA A 69 -3.42 -10.16 0.79
N LEU A 70 -2.38 -10.40 1.58
CA LEU A 70 -2.18 -11.67 2.29
C LEU A 70 -3.25 -11.89 3.38
N ILE A 71 -3.60 -10.84 4.12
CA ILE A 71 -4.64 -10.90 5.15
C ILE A 71 -6.01 -11.21 4.53
N SER A 72 -6.34 -10.57 3.39
CA SER A 72 -7.59 -10.83 2.67
C SER A 72 -7.65 -12.23 2.06
N MET A 73 -6.51 -12.83 1.66
CA MET A 73 -6.44 -14.23 1.20
C MET A 73 -6.59 -15.25 2.34
N ARG A 74 -6.29 -14.90 3.59
CA ARG A 74 -6.26 -15.86 4.71
C ARG A 74 -7.54 -16.70 4.88
N PRO A 75 -8.77 -16.16 4.72
CA PRO A 75 -10.00 -16.95 4.81
C PRO A 75 -10.15 -17.99 3.70
N LEU A 76 -9.50 -17.81 2.55
CA LEU A 76 -9.51 -18.81 1.46
C LEU A 76 -8.67 -20.04 1.79
N LEU A 77 -7.66 -19.89 2.67
CA LEU A 77 -6.80 -20.97 3.13
C LEU A 77 -7.43 -21.76 4.29
N GLN A 78 -8.48 -21.23 4.92
CA GLN A 78 -9.17 -21.92 6.00
C GLN A 78 -10.19 -22.91 5.44
N THR A 79 -9.97 -24.20 5.68
CA THR A 79 -10.95 -25.25 5.45
C THR A 79 -12.04 -25.14 6.52
N GLY A 80 -13.31 -25.04 6.10
CA GLY A 80 -14.43 -25.00 7.04
C GLY A 80 -14.54 -26.30 7.85
N GLY A 81 -15.32 -26.27 8.94
CA GLY A 81 -15.49 -27.41 9.86
C GLY A 81 -16.03 -28.71 9.24
N GLY A 82 -16.40 -28.73 7.96
CA GLY A 82 -16.76 -29.91 7.19
C GLY A 82 -15.82 -30.24 6.02
N GLY A 83 -14.59 -29.72 6.00
CA GLY A 83 -13.58 -29.99 4.95
C GLY A 83 -13.81 -29.26 3.62
N LYS A 84 -14.95 -28.57 3.45
CA LYS A 84 -15.23 -27.74 2.27
C LYS A 84 -14.54 -26.37 2.40
N ARG A 85 -13.79 -25.97 1.37
CA ARG A 85 -13.24 -24.61 1.24
C ARG A 85 -14.38 -23.65 0.89
N VAL A 86 -14.51 -22.57 1.65
CA VAL A 86 -15.52 -21.53 1.39
C VAL A 86 -14.83 -20.42 0.62
N PHE A 87 -15.24 -20.24 -0.65
CA PHE A 87 -14.70 -19.20 -1.51
C PHE A 87 -15.46 -17.89 -1.32
N TYR A 88 -14.78 -16.88 -0.77
CA TYR A 88 -15.33 -15.53 -0.64
C TYR A 88 -14.82 -14.68 -1.81
N LEU A 89 -15.65 -14.51 -2.85
CA LEU A 89 -15.31 -13.74 -4.06
C LEU A 89 -14.83 -12.31 -3.73
N ILE A 90 -15.44 -11.66 -2.74
CA ILE A 90 -15.08 -10.31 -2.30
C ILE A 90 -13.62 -10.24 -1.84
N ASN A 91 -13.17 -11.25 -1.09
CA ASN A 91 -11.80 -11.29 -0.58
C ASN A 91 -10.77 -11.51 -1.68
N ILE A 92 -11.11 -12.33 -2.69
CA ILE A 92 -10.27 -12.52 -3.88
C ILE A 92 -10.14 -11.20 -4.62
N PHE A 93 -11.28 -10.55 -4.91
CA PHE A 93 -11.30 -9.29 -5.63
C PHE A 93 -10.48 -8.21 -4.92
N LEU A 94 -10.66 -8.09 -3.60
CA LEU A 94 -9.90 -7.15 -2.78
C LEU A 94 -8.40 -7.46 -2.82
N SER A 95 -8.00 -8.71 -2.69
CA SER A 95 -6.60 -9.11 -2.75
C SER A 95 -5.95 -8.80 -4.10
N VAL A 96 -6.64 -9.14 -5.20
CA VAL A 96 -6.18 -8.83 -6.57
C VAL A 96 -6.03 -7.32 -6.76
N LEU A 97 -7.00 -6.54 -6.30
CA LEU A 97 -6.96 -5.08 -6.36
C LEU A 97 -5.76 -4.51 -5.58
N LEU A 98 -5.50 -5.01 -4.37
CA LEU A 98 -4.36 -4.58 -3.55
C LEU A 98 -3.01 -4.91 -4.19
N VAL A 99 -2.88 -6.10 -4.78
CA VAL A 99 -1.66 -6.50 -5.50
C VAL A 99 -1.48 -5.65 -6.75
N ALA A 100 -2.54 -5.43 -7.53
CA ALA A 100 -2.49 -4.57 -8.71
C ALA A 100 -2.07 -3.14 -8.35
N ALA A 101 -2.65 -2.57 -7.29
CA ALA A 101 -2.27 -1.25 -6.79
C ALA A 101 -0.80 -1.21 -6.36
N PHE A 102 -0.32 -2.23 -5.64
CA PHE A 102 1.09 -2.34 -5.26
C PHE A 102 2.01 -2.33 -6.48
N VAL A 103 1.72 -3.14 -7.50
CA VAL A 103 2.54 -3.23 -8.72
C VAL A 103 2.56 -1.89 -9.47
N LEU A 104 1.40 -1.24 -9.64
CA LEU A 104 1.30 0.04 -10.33
C LEU A 104 2.07 1.15 -9.60
N ILE A 105 1.88 1.27 -8.28
CA ILE A 105 2.53 2.31 -7.48
C ILE A 105 4.03 2.05 -7.37
N ALA A 106 4.45 0.81 -7.11
CA ALA A 106 5.86 0.44 -7.08
C ALA A 106 6.53 0.70 -8.43
N GLY A 107 5.88 0.33 -9.53
CA GLY A 107 6.36 0.59 -10.90
C GLY A 107 6.55 2.07 -11.18
N ALA A 108 5.56 2.91 -10.84
CA ALA A 108 5.65 4.36 -11.01
C ALA A 108 6.82 4.96 -10.20
N LEU A 109 6.98 4.55 -8.94
CA LEU A 109 8.10 4.99 -8.09
C LEU A 109 9.46 4.56 -8.66
N LEU A 110 9.56 3.33 -9.18
CA LEU A 110 10.77 2.80 -9.81
C LEU A 110 11.14 3.58 -11.07
N GLU A 111 10.16 3.97 -11.89
CA GLU A 111 10.41 4.76 -13.10
C GLU A 111 10.94 6.16 -12.77
N GLU A 112 10.38 6.84 -11.76
CA GLU A 112 10.88 8.15 -11.33
C GLU A 112 12.32 8.07 -10.81
N ILE A 113 12.61 7.11 -9.92
CA ILE A 113 13.96 6.88 -9.40
C ILE A 113 14.94 6.58 -10.54
N TYR A 114 14.54 5.72 -11.49
CA TYR A 114 15.39 5.37 -12.62
C TYR A 114 15.68 6.59 -13.51
N ARG A 115 14.66 7.41 -13.80
CA ARG A 115 14.83 8.62 -14.62
C ARG A 115 15.77 9.63 -13.96
N CYS A 116 15.57 9.95 -12.69
CA CYS A 116 16.40 10.95 -12.04
C CYS A 116 17.84 10.46 -11.83
N ASN A 117 18.02 9.19 -11.47
CA ASN A 117 19.36 8.67 -11.12
C ASN A 117 20.19 8.24 -12.35
N VAL A 118 19.55 7.76 -13.42
CA VAL A 118 20.25 7.25 -14.62
C VAL A 118 20.30 8.27 -15.75
N LEU A 119 19.24 9.06 -15.98
CA LEU A 119 19.19 10.04 -17.07
C LEU A 119 19.76 11.41 -16.68
N GLN A 120 20.18 11.62 -15.41
CA GLN A 120 20.76 12.86 -14.89
C GLN A 120 20.01 14.12 -15.37
N ILE A 121 18.68 14.08 -15.30
CA ILE A 121 17.84 15.19 -15.75
C ILE A 121 18.08 16.37 -14.77
N PRO A 122 18.49 17.55 -15.24
CA PRO A 122 18.66 18.71 -14.37
C PRO A 122 17.32 19.14 -13.79
N ASN A 123 17.31 19.54 -12.51
CA ASN A 123 16.13 19.88 -11.70
C ASN A 123 15.18 18.68 -11.42
N CYS A 124 15.73 17.53 -11.07
CA CYS A 124 15.00 16.54 -10.27
C CYS A 124 14.97 17.00 -8.79
N ASP A 125 14.60 18.25 -8.56
CA ASP A 125 14.53 18.89 -7.25
C ASP A 125 13.08 19.27 -6.92
#